data_AF-A0A3D2MPQ3-F1
#
_entry.id   AF-A0A3D2MPQ3-F1
#
_cell.length_a   1.000
_cell.length_b   1.000
_cell.length_c   1.000
_cell.angle_alpha   90.00
_cell.angle_beta   90.00
_cell.angle_gamma   90.00
#
_symmetry.space_group_name_H-M   'P 1'
#
loop_
_entity.id
_entity.type
_entity.pdbx_description
1 polymer ?
#
loop_
_entity_poly.entity_id
_entity_poly.type
_entity_poly.pdbx_seq_one_letter_code
_entity_poly.pdbx_strand_id
1 'polypeptide(L)'
;MRLDRLSLYLIALALALALSGCGSAPTSQGAMLSNAVRSTVAVTPTSSLAQPKSAVANPSHLIIPAIGVDAFIEALGMLPNGDMATPTQHPWEDVGWYNSGPRPGERGSAVIDGHLDRPGAYPAVFWRLR
;
A
#
# COMPACT_ATOMS: atom_id res chain seq x y z
N MET A 1 53.42 9.18 -4.59
CA MET A 1 53.35 7.82 -5.17
C MET A 1 53.08 6.76 -4.10
N ARG A 2 51.98 6.86 -3.34
CA ARG A 2 51.53 5.81 -2.39
C ARG A 2 50.01 5.55 -2.43
N LEU A 3 49.29 6.23 -3.32
CA LEU A 3 47.83 6.11 -3.44
C LEU A 3 47.40 5.01 -4.42
N ASP A 4 48.34 4.50 -5.21
CA ASP A 4 48.02 3.62 -6.35
C ASP A 4 47.75 2.17 -5.90
N ARG A 5 48.34 1.73 -4.78
CA ARG A 5 48.18 0.37 -4.26
C ARG A 5 46.87 0.16 -3.49
N LEU A 6 46.33 1.24 -2.91
CA LEU A 6 45.08 1.19 -2.14
C LEU A 6 43.85 1.09 -3.06
N SER A 7 43.85 1.82 -4.18
CA SER A 7 42.80 1.70 -5.21
C SER A 7 42.80 0.32 -5.89
N LEU A 8 43.97 -0.28 -6.13
CA LEU A 8 44.07 -1.64 -6.66
C LEU A 8 43.47 -2.69 -5.71
N TYR A 9 43.67 -2.54 -4.39
CA TYR A 9 43.09 -3.45 -3.39
C TYR A 9 41.56 -3.32 -3.30
N LEU A 10 41.02 -2.09 -3.38
CA LEU A 10 39.58 -1.85 -3.33
C LEU A 10 38.86 -2.39 -4.58
N ILE A 11 39.47 -2.28 -5.77
CA ILE A 11 38.92 -2.86 -7.00
C ILE A 11 38.95 -4.39 -6.95
N ALA A 12 40.04 -4.99 -6.44
CA ALA A 12 40.13 -6.45 -6.30
C ALA A 12 39.09 -7.00 -5.30
N LEU A 13 38.82 -6.28 -4.21
CA LEU A 13 37.80 -6.67 -3.22
C LEU A 13 36.38 -6.57 -3.80
N ALA A 14 36.09 -5.54 -4.62
CA ALA A 14 34.79 -5.39 -5.27
C ALA A 14 34.51 -6.49 -6.32
N LEU A 15 35.55 -6.99 -7.02
CA LEU A 15 35.40 -8.04 -8.01
C LEU A 15 35.15 -9.43 -7.38
N ALA A 16 35.67 -9.68 -6.17
CA ALA A 16 35.51 -10.94 -5.47
C ALA A 16 34.09 -11.16 -4.90
N LEU A 17 33.34 -10.10 -4.60
CA LEU A 17 31.98 -10.20 -4.06
C LEU A 17 30.90 -10.44 -5.14
N ALA A 18 31.23 -10.35 -6.44
CA ALA A 18 30.24 -10.41 -7.52
C ALA A 18 29.93 -11.83 -8.05
N LEU A 19 30.55 -12.90 -7.54
CA LEU A 19 30.44 -14.26 -8.10
C LEU A 19 29.78 -15.32 -7.22
N SER A 20 29.16 -14.98 -6.08
CA SER A 20 28.51 -15.97 -5.21
C SER A 20 27.00 -15.77 -5.15
N GLY A 21 26.28 -16.32 -6.13
CA GLY A 21 24.82 -16.27 -6.16
C GLY A 21 24.13 -17.20 -7.17
N CYS A 22 24.72 -18.36 -7.50
CA CYS A 22 24.00 -19.42 -8.21
C CYS A 22 23.22 -20.26 -7.20
N GLY A 23 21.90 -20.08 -7.17
CA GLY A 23 20.97 -20.95 -6.42
C GLY A 23 19.86 -21.43 -7.33
N SER A 24 20.01 -22.64 -7.87
CA SER A 24 18.97 -23.37 -8.62
C SER A 24 18.47 -24.53 -7.78
N ALA A 25 17.15 -24.71 -7.69
CA ALA A 25 16.39 -25.98 -7.70
C ALA A 25 15.06 -25.85 -6.90
N PRO A 26 14.12 -26.80 -7.01
CA PRO A 26 13.52 -27.30 -8.24
C PRO A 26 11.98 -27.19 -8.18
N THR A 27 11.37 -27.25 -9.36
CA THR A 27 9.94 -27.39 -9.61
C THR A 27 9.36 -28.61 -8.89
N SER A 28 8.42 -28.41 -7.95
CA SER A 28 7.58 -29.47 -7.44
C SER A 28 6.25 -29.47 -8.19
N GLN A 29 6.13 -30.43 -9.12
CA GLN A 29 4.87 -30.79 -9.75
C GLN A 29 3.99 -31.50 -8.72
N GLY A 30 3.07 -30.76 -8.11
CA GLY A 30 1.93 -31.33 -7.40
C GLY A 30 0.83 -31.67 -8.40
N ALA A 31 0.86 -32.88 -8.96
CA ALA A 31 -0.29 -33.47 -9.63
C ALA A 31 -1.40 -33.72 -8.58
N MET A 32 -2.29 -32.76 -8.40
CA MET A 32 -3.52 -32.98 -7.63
C MET A 32 -4.52 -33.68 -8.54
N LEU A 33 -4.73 -34.96 -8.25
CA LEU A 33 -5.71 -35.82 -8.89
C LEU A 33 -7.11 -35.20 -8.75
N SER A 34 -7.77 -35.09 -9.89
CA SER A 34 -9.15 -34.66 -10.06
C SER A 34 -10.10 -35.64 -9.36
N ASN A 35 -10.68 -35.21 -8.23
CA ASN A 35 -11.90 -35.82 -7.70
C ASN A 35 -13.07 -34.86 -7.96
N ALA A 36 -13.61 -34.92 -9.18
CA ALA A 36 -14.87 -34.29 -9.53
C ALA A 36 -16.03 -35.11 -8.95
N VAL A 37 -16.40 -34.84 -7.70
CA VAL A 37 -17.72 -35.25 -7.19
C VAL A 37 -18.73 -34.23 -7.71
N ARG A 38 -19.40 -34.57 -8.82
CA ARG A 38 -20.60 -33.85 -9.27
C ARG A 38 -21.74 -34.11 -8.30
N SER A 39 -21.90 -33.23 -7.30
CA SER A 39 -23.18 -33.05 -6.64
C SER A 39 -24.02 -32.08 -7.48
N THR A 40 -24.84 -32.61 -8.37
CA THR A 40 -25.91 -31.83 -9.02
C THR A 40 -27.05 -31.65 -8.03
N VAL A 41 -26.87 -30.73 -7.08
CA VAL A 41 -28.01 -30.10 -6.42
C VAL A 41 -28.51 -29.04 -7.39
N ALA A 42 -29.69 -29.28 -7.98
CA ALA A 42 -30.40 -28.29 -8.75
C ALA A 42 -30.86 -27.18 -7.79
N VAL A 43 -29.98 -26.21 -7.53
CA VAL A 43 -30.35 -24.94 -6.92
C VAL A 43 -31.06 -24.13 -7.99
N THR A 44 -32.39 -24.09 -7.91
CA THR A 44 -33.21 -23.14 -8.64
C THR A 44 -32.65 -21.74 -8.36
N PRO A 45 -32.24 -20.95 -9.36
CA PRO A 45 -31.81 -19.59 -9.11
C PRO A 45 -33.04 -18.80 -8.68
N THR A 46 -33.22 -18.63 -7.37
CA THR A 46 -34.01 -17.53 -6.85
C THR A 46 -33.33 -16.27 -7.35
N SER A 47 -33.90 -15.67 -8.39
CA SER A 47 -33.53 -14.34 -8.87
C SER A 47 -33.79 -13.36 -7.73
N SER A 48 -32.82 -13.25 -6.82
CA SER A 48 -32.75 -12.17 -5.86
C SER A 48 -32.62 -10.93 -6.71
N LEU A 49 -33.70 -10.13 -6.78
CA LEU A 49 -33.66 -8.79 -7.33
C LEU A 49 -32.43 -8.11 -6.71
N ALA A 50 -31.38 -7.97 -7.52
CA ALA A 50 -30.16 -7.32 -7.08
C ALA A 50 -30.56 -5.89 -6.76
N GLN A 51 -30.69 -5.58 -5.47
CA GLN A 51 -30.80 -4.20 -5.04
C GLN A 51 -29.63 -3.46 -5.69
N PRO A 52 -29.87 -2.34 -6.39
CA PRO A 52 -28.78 -1.58 -6.98
C PRO A 52 -27.82 -1.27 -5.86
N LYS A 53 -26.59 -1.81 -5.95
CA LYS A 53 -25.53 -1.54 -4.98
C LYS A 53 -25.35 -0.03 -4.99
N SER A 54 -25.80 0.65 -3.94
CA SER A 54 -25.63 2.11 -3.83
C SER A 54 -24.17 2.45 -4.11
N ALA A 55 -23.96 3.41 -5.00
CA ALA A 55 -22.62 3.88 -5.31
C ALA A 55 -21.95 4.35 -4.01
N VAL A 56 -20.74 3.85 -3.75
CA VAL A 56 -19.97 4.27 -2.57
C VAL A 56 -19.61 5.74 -2.77
N ALA A 57 -19.95 6.58 -1.79
CA ALA A 57 -19.66 8.01 -1.81
C ALA A 57 -18.17 8.29 -1.65
N ASN A 58 -17.73 9.49 -2.03
CA ASN A 58 -16.39 9.94 -1.72
C ASN A 58 -16.20 10.08 -0.20
N PRO A 59 -15.04 9.68 0.34
CA PRO A 59 -14.75 9.87 1.75
C PRO A 59 -14.62 11.37 2.05
N SER A 60 -15.17 11.80 3.19
CA SER A 60 -15.18 13.21 3.60
C SER A 60 -14.55 13.45 4.97
N HIS A 61 -14.55 12.45 5.84
CA HIS A 61 -14.11 12.61 7.24
C HIS A 61 -13.51 11.30 7.77
N LEU A 62 -12.40 11.40 8.50
CA LEU A 62 -11.74 10.29 9.18
C LEU A 62 -11.80 10.51 10.69
N ILE A 63 -12.37 9.53 11.41
CA ILE A 63 -12.45 9.55 12.87
C ILE A 63 -11.78 8.28 13.40
N ILE A 64 -10.75 8.43 14.23
CA ILE A 64 -10.06 7.32 14.92
C ILE A 64 -9.93 7.69 16.41
N PRO A 65 -10.93 7.37 17.24
CA PRO A 65 -10.98 7.84 18.63
C PRO A 65 -9.79 7.39 19.49
N ALA A 66 -9.27 6.18 19.25
CA ALA A 66 -8.15 5.62 20.01
C ALA A 66 -6.87 6.47 19.94
N ILE A 67 -6.66 7.16 18.81
CA ILE A 67 -5.53 8.07 18.61
C ILE A 67 -5.95 9.53 18.53
N GLY A 68 -7.23 9.84 18.71
CA GLY A 68 -7.78 11.20 18.72
C GLY A 68 -7.77 11.88 17.34
N VAL A 69 -7.87 11.11 16.25
CA VAL A 69 -8.02 11.66 14.90
C VAL A 69 -9.48 12.04 14.68
N ASP A 70 -9.68 13.27 14.21
CA ASP A 70 -10.94 13.84 13.74
C ASP A 70 -10.58 14.84 12.64
N ALA A 71 -10.57 14.39 11.38
CA ALA A 71 -9.90 15.09 10.28
C ALA A 71 -10.71 15.06 8.98
N PHE A 72 -10.71 16.16 8.22
CA PHE A 72 -11.26 16.19 6.86
C PHE A 72 -10.36 15.42 5.89
N ILE A 73 -11.00 14.90 4.83
CA ILE A 73 -10.32 14.11 3.80
C ILE A 73 -10.25 14.90 2.49
N GLU A 74 -9.03 15.16 2.02
CA GLU A 74 -8.75 15.69 0.69
C GLU A 74 -8.57 14.54 -0.32
N ALA A 75 -9.09 14.69 -1.55
CA ALA A 75 -8.88 13.71 -2.61
C ALA A 75 -7.57 14.02 -3.36
N LEU A 76 -6.55 13.21 -3.14
CA LEU A 76 -5.17 13.47 -3.61
C LEU A 76 -4.71 12.44 -4.64
N GLY A 77 -4.01 12.92 -5.66
CA GLY A 77 -3.39 12.10 -6.70
C GLY A 77 -1.90 11.88 -6.46
N MET A 78 -1.19 11.50 -7.53
CA MET A 78 0.26 11.39 -7.53
C MET A 78 0.90 12.67 -8.09
N LEU A 79 2.04 13.04 -7.52
CA LEU A 79 2.96 14.02 -8.06
C LEU A 79 3.79 13.40 -9.22
N PRO A 80 4.41 14.22 -10.10
CA PRO A 80 5.21 13.72 -11.22
C PRO A 80 6.40 12.83 -10.82
N ASN A 81 6.88 12.96 -9.59
CA ASN A 81 7.96 12.15 -9.02
C ASN A 81 7.50 10.78 -8.49
N GLY A 82 6.20 10.49 -8.52
CA GLY A 82 5.64 9.22 -8.04
C GLY A 82 5.33 9.19 -6.54
N ASP A 83 5.31 10.34 -5.86
CA ASP A 83 4.81 10.46 -4.49
C ASP A 83 3.30 10.76 -4.49
N MET A 84 2.60 10.39 -3.43
CA MET A 84 1.24 10.88 -3.19
C MET A 84 1.31 12.36 -2.83
N ALA A 85 0.42 13.19 -3.38
CA ALA A 85 0.31 14.57 -2.97
C ALA A 85 -0.12 14.65 -1.49
N THR A 86 0.28 15.72 -0.79
CA THR A 86 -0.07 15.95 0.61
C THR A 86 -1.23 16.95 0.73
N PRO A 87 -2.01 16.90 1.84
CA PRO A 87 -3.08 17.87 2.10
C PRO A 87 -2.58 19.32 2.04
N THR A 88 -3.42 20.23 1.54
CA THR A 88 -3.07 21.64 1.33
C THR A 88 -3.97 22.62 2.07
N GLN A 89 -5.18 22.21 2.45
CA GLN A 89 -6.14 23.09 3.14
C GLN A 89 -5.72 23.29 4.60
N HIS A 90 -5.51 22.19 5.33
CA HIS A 90 -4.91 22.20 6.66
C HIS A 90 -3.81 21.14 6.71
N PRO A 91 -2.57 21.46 6.25
CA PRO A 91 -1.53 20.47 5.99
C PRO A 91 -1.16 19.57 7.18
N TRP A 92 -1.38 20.02 8.41
CA TRP A 92 -1.01 19.27 9.61
C TRP A 92 -2.19 18.57 10.28
N GLU A 93 -3.42 18.93 9.91
CA GLU A 93 -4.66 18.51 10.57
C GLU A 93 -5.53 17.62 9.67
N ASP A 94 -5.50 17.84 8.36
CA ASP A 94 -6.26 17.06 7.37
C ASP A 94 -5.48 15.84 6.89
N VAL A 95 -6.20 14.90 6.26
CA VAL A 95 -5.63 13.70 5.65
C VAL A 95 -5.94 13.64 4.16
N GLY A 96 -5.09 12.94 3.41
CA GLY A 96 -5.26 12.72 1.99
C GLY A 96 -5.74 11.31 1.69
N TRP A 97 -6.76 11.15 0.84
CA TRP A 97 -7.15 9.86 0.26
C TRP A 97 -6.59 9.72 -1.15
N TYR A 98 -5.98 8.58 -1.47
CA TYR A 98 -5.47 8.30 -2.81
C TYR A 98 -6.61 8.06 -3.80
N ASN A 99 -6.91 9.08 -4.60
CA ASN A 99 -8.14 9.14 -5.40
C ASN A 99 -8.14 8.24 -6.64
N SER A 100 -6.99 7.69 -7.02
CA SER A 100 -6.87 6.71 -8.11
C SER A 100 -7.05 5.26 -7.62
N GLY A 101 -7.23 5.07 -6.31
CA GLY A 101 -7.54 3.78 -5.69
C GLY A 101 -9.03 3.58 -5.38
N PRO A 102 -9.40 2.44 -4.79
CA PRO A 102 -10.74 2.19 -4.25
C PRO A 102 -11.14 3.24 -3.20
N ARG A 103 -12.43 3.62 -3.21
CA ARG A 103 -13.01 4.40 -2.11
C ARG A 103 -13.16 3.52 -0.86
N PRO A 104 -13.02 4.06 0.37
CA PRO A 104 -13.37 3.31 1.58
C PRO A 104 -14.79 2.73 1.48
N GLY A 105 -14.92 1.40 1.63
CA GLY A 105 -16.18 0.66 1.44
C GLY A 105 -16.34 -0.01 0.07
N GLU A 106 -15.48 0.31 -0.90
CA GLU A 106 -15.35 -0.46 -2.15
C GLU A 106 -14.46 -1.69 -1.97
N ARG A 107 -14.48 -2.57 -2.98
CA ARG A 107 -13.59 -3.74 -3.00
C ARG A 107 -12.16 -3.30 -3.31
N GLY A 108 -11.24 -3.61 -2.40
CA GLY A 108 -9.80 -3.33 -2.54
C GLY A 108 -9.28 -2.52 -1.36
N SER A 109 -8.02 -2.10 -1.43
CA SER A 109 -7.39 -1.30 -0.37
C SER A 109 -7.56 0.18 -0.66
N ALA A 110 -8.23 0.90 0.24
CA ALA A 110 -8.20 2.37 0.25
C ALA A 110 -6.95 2.84 1.02
N VAL A 111 -6.25 3.83 0.48
CA VAL A 111 -5.04 4.41 1.08
C VAL A 111 -5.33 5.82 1.55
N ILE A 112 -5.01 6.10 2.82
CA ILE A 112 -5.10 7.43 3.43
C ILE A 112 -3.74 7.75 4.04
N ASP A 113 -3.25 8.96 3.79
CA ASP A 113 -1.98 9.47 4.29
C ASP A 113 -2.15 10.80 5.04
N GLY A 114 -1.21 11.14 5.91
CA GLY A 114 -1.22 12.35 6.72
C GLY A 114 0.07 12.52 7.52
N HIS A 115 0.33 13.75 7.98
CA HIS A 115 1.56 14.07 8.71
C HIS A 115 1.62 13.41 10.10
N LEU A 116 2.81 12.91 10.48
CA LEU A 116 3.12 12.47 11.84
C LEU A 116 3.40 13.68 12.76
N ASP A 117 4.24 14.60 12.29
CA ASP A 117 4.66 15.80 13.00
C ASP A 117 4.76 17.01 12.05
N ARG A 118 4.93 18.19 12.64
CA ARG A 118 5.14 19.47 11.93
C ARG A 118 6.41 20.18 12.43
N PRO A 119 6.93 21.20 11.72
CA PRO A 119 8.20 21.85 12.04
C PRO A 119 8.33 22.24 13.52
N GLY A 120 9.44 21.87 14.14
CA GLY A 120 9.64 22.01 15.58
C GLY A 120 9.17 20.82 16.42
N ALA A 121 8.90 19.66 15.79
CA ALA A 121 8.45 18.43 16.44
C ALA A 121 7.12 18.61 17.22
N TYR A 122 6.25 19.48 16.70
CA TYR A 122 4.90 19.60 17.22
C TYR A 122 3.99 18.51 16.63
N PRO A 123 2.94 18.10 17.36
CA PRO A 123 1.97 17.13 16.86
C PRO A 123 1.29 17.53 15.55
N ALA A 124 1.07 16.56 14.68
CA ALA A 124 0.15 16.60 13.53
C ALA A 124 -0.91 15.49 13.65
N VAL A 125 -1.74 15.31 12.62
CA VAL A 125 -2.91 14.41 12.63
C VAL A 125 -2.60 12.99 13.11
N PHE A 126 -1.46 12.40 12.70
CA PHE A 126 -1.07 11.04 13.10
C PHE A 126 -0.03 10.97 14.22
N TRP A 127 0.19 12.05 14.98
CA TRP A 127 1.16 12.10 16.10
C TRP A 127 1.10 10.91 17.08
N ARG A 128 -0.11 10.37 17.27
CA ARG A 128 -0.39 9.28 18.23
C ARG A 128 -0.43 7.89 17.60
N LEU A 129 -0.14 7.75 16.31
CA LEU A 129 -0.07 6.46 15.61
C LEU A 129 1.19 5.69 16.03
N ARG A 130 1.05 4.40 16.34
CA ARG A 130 2.12 3.51 16.85
C ARG A 130 1.96 2.10 16.31
#